data_AF-A0A224Y2S9-F1
#
_entry.id   AF-A0A224Y2S9-F1
#
_cell.length_a   1.000
_cell.length_b   1.000
_cell.length_c   1.000
_cell.angle_alpha   90.00
_cell.angle_beta   90.00
_cell.angle_gamma   90.00
#
_symmetry.space_group_name_H-M   'P 1'
#
loop_
_entity.id
_entity.type
_entity.pdbx_description
1 polymer ?
#
loop_
_entity_poly.entity_id
_entity_poly.type
_entity_poly.pdbx_seq_one_letter_code
_entity_poly.pdbx_strand_id
1 'polypeptide(L)'
;RRIVASARNILPHGVGRRMSWKKPFFDPQNAAATATNEGINEKEEQKLEHKLCNQIYFVEPLAWMKTVAHSEQGRLNCPKCDSKLGSFSWIMGCQCPCGSKVA
;
A
#
# COMPACT_ATOMS: atom_id res chain seq x y z
N ARG A 1 18.23 15.94 8.55
CA ARG A 1 17.22 14.87 8.54
C ARG A 1 15.88 15.47 8.98
N ARG A 2 14.76 15.15 8.33
CA ARG A 2 13.40 15.62 8.67
C ARG A 2 12.45 14.43 8.58
N ILE A 3 11.51 14.33 9.50
CA ILE A 3 10.46 13.32 9.48
C ILE A 3 9.40 13.79 8.49
N VAL A 4 9.06 12.94 7.50
CA VAL A 4 8.05 13.24 6.47
C VAL A 4 6.79 12.40 6.62
N ALA A 5 6.84 11.30 7.36
CA ALA A 5 5.69 10.47 7.70
C ALA A 5 5.96 9.74 9.03
N SER A 6 4.89 9.33 9.72
CA SER A 6 4.96 8.43 10.87
C SER A 6 4.45 7.04 10.51
N ALA A 7 4.72 6.05 11.36
CA ALA A 7 4.21 4.69 11.16
C ALA A 7 2.67 4.62 11.03
N ARG A 8 1.95 5.54 11.67
CA ARG A 8 0.47 5.61 11.61
C ARG A 8 -0.06 6.03 10.25
N ASN A 9 0.78 6.67 9.43
CA ASN A 9 0.39 7.13 8.10
C ASN A 9 0.66 6.09 7.02
N ILE A 10 1.28 4.95 7.38
CA ILE A 10 1.64 3.90 6.43
C ILE A 10 0.43 3.03 6.17
N LEU A 11 0.15 2.80 4.88
CA LEU A 11 -0.78 1.79 4.41
C LEU A 11 -0.01 0.48 4.15
N PRO A 12 -0.12 -0.51 5.05
CA PRO A 12 0.65 -1.75 4.98
C PRO A 12 0.18 -2.62 3.83
N HIS A 13 1.11 -3.33 3.18
CA HIS A 13 0.78 -4.31 2.14
C HIS A 13 1.67 -5.55 2.22
N GLY A 14 1.11 -6.70 1.85
CA GLY A 14 1.85 -7.95 1.70
C GLY A 14 2.53 -8.05 0.34
N VAL A 15 3.57 -8.89 0.22
CA VAL A 15 4.25 -9.18 -1.06
C VAL A 15 3.29 -9.86 -2.04
N GLY A 16 3.26 -9.42 -3.30
CA GLY A 16 2.49 -10.02 -4.40
C GLY A 16 0.96 -9.88 -4.31
N ARG A 17 0.43 -9.28 -3.25
CA ARG A 17 -1.01 -9.26 -2.94
C ARG A 17 -1.67 -7.99 -3.48
N ARG A 18 -2.84 -8.14 -4.10
CA ARG A 18 -3.70 -7.00 -4.46
C ARG A 18 -4.41 -6.48 -3.22
N MET A 19 -4.35 -5.17 -2.99
CA MET A 19 -5.13 -4.53 -1.93
C MET A 19 -6.60 -4.50 -2.35
N SER A 20 -7.50 -4.93 -1.46
CA SER A 20 -8.94 -4.85 -1.70
C SER A 20 -9.62 -4.23 -0.49
N TRP A 21 -10.46 -3.22 -0.73
CA TRP A 21 -11.33 -2.64 0.28
C TRP A 21 -12.29 -3.67 0.90
N LYS A 22 -12.59 -4.77 0.18
CA LYS A 22 -13.41 -5.87 0.69
C LYS A 22 -12.65 -6.84 1.59
N LYS A 23 -11.32 -6.88 1.48
CA LYS A 23 -10.44 -7.79 2.23
C LYS A 23 -9.25 -6.98 2.75
N PRO A 24 -9.46 -6.10 3.75
CA PRO A 24 -8.38 -5.30 4.31
C PRO A 24 -7.30 -6.22 4.89
N PHE A 25 -6.03 -5.81 4.76
CA PHE A 25 -4.87 -6.54 5.27
C PHE A 25 -4.95 -6.78 6.79
N PHE A 26 -5.58 -5.85 7.52
CA PHE A 26 -5.88 -5.96 8.95
C PHE A 26 -7.34 -6.40 9.12
N ASP A 27 -7.62 -7.67 8.86
CA ASP A 27 -8.78 -8.30 9.48
C ASP A 27 -8.27 -9.33 10.52
N PRO A 28 -8.18 -8.93 11.80
CA PRO A 28 -7.82 -9.84 12.88
C PRO A 28 -8.78 -11.03 13.02
N GLN A 29 -10.00 -10.93 12.50
CA GLN A 29 -11.03 -11.98 12.59
C GLN A 29 -10.95 -12.97 11.42
N ASN A 30 -10.37 -12.58 10.28
CA ASN A 30 -10.17 -13.49 9.13
C ASN A 30 -8.83 -14.23 9.11
N ALA A 31 -7.90 -13.94 10.03
CA ALA A 31 -6.73 -14.80 10.26
C ALA A 31 -7.12 -16.22 10.76
N ALA A 32 -8.33 -16.38 11.29
CA ALA A 32 -8.88 -17.66 11.76
C ALA A 32 -10.13 -18.15 10.99
N ALA A 33 -10.70 -17.35 10.08
CA ALA A 33 -12.05 -17.59 9.53
C ALA A 33 -12.15 -17.67 7.99
N THR A 34 -11.06 -17.93 7.26
CA THR A 34 -11.21 -18.35 5.85
C THR A 34 -11.50 -19.86 5.80
N ALA A 35 -12.70 -20.22 6.25
CA ALA A 35 -13.25 -21.57 6.17
C ALA A 35 -14.75 -21.53 5.85
N THR A 36 -15.14 -20.85 4.77
CA THR A 36 -16.45 -21.11 4.12
C THR A 36 -16.33 -20.95 2.61
N ASN A 37 -16.71 -22.02 1.92
CA ASN A 37 -16.62 -22.28 0.48
C ASN A 37 -17.16 -21.15 -0.41
N GLU A 38 -16.43 -20.82 -1.48
CA GLU A 38 -16.86 -21.09 -2.87
C GLU A 38 -15.59 -21.18 -3.75
N GLY A 39 -15.46 -22.28 -4.49
CA GLY A 39 -14.18 -22.75 -5.01
C GLY A 39 -13.62 -21.96 -6.19
N ILE A 40 -12.30 -21.78 -6.15
CA ILE A 40 -11.32 -22.06 -7.22
C ILE A 40 -10.04 -22.50 -6.48
N ASN A 41 -9.44 -23.62 -6.89
CA ASN A 41 -8.35 -24.38 -6.23
C ASN A 41 -7.28 -23.53 -5.47
N GLU A 42 -7.41 -23.47 -4.13
CA GLU A 42 -6.69 -22.56 -3.21
C GLU A 42 -5.40 -23.15 -2.62
N LYS A 43 -4.91 -24.30 -3.09
CA LYS A 43 -3.92 -25.10 -2.33
C LYS A 43 -2.44 -24.83 -2.62
N GLU A 44 -2.06 -24.03 -3.63
CA GLU A 44 -0.64 -23.73 -3.90
C GLU A 44 -0.20 -22.31 -3.52
N GLU A 45 -1.14 -21.38 -3.30
CA GLU A 45 -0.80 -19.95 -3.05
C GLU A 45 -0.53 -19.65 -1.56
N GLN A 46 -0.93 -20.52 -0.65
CA GLN A 46 -1.02 -20.25 0.81
C GLN A 46 0.30 -20.29 1.61
N LYS A 47 1.47 -20.50 0.99
CA LYS A 47 2.75 -20.62 1.74
C LYS A 47 3.70 -19.42 1.63
N LEU A 48 3.42 -18.46 0.74
CA LEU A 48 4.16 -17.19 0.66
C LEU A 48 3.42 -16.00 1.31
N GLU A 49 2.21 -16.25 1.79
CA GLU A 49 1.29 -15.23 2.30
C GLU A 49 1.67 -14.80 3.72
N HIS A 50 1.59 -13.48 3.98
CA HIS A 50 1.75 -12.79 5.27
C HIS A 50 3.11 -12.12 5.58
N LYS A 51 4.03 -11.98 4.64
CA LYS A 51 5.15 -11.02 4.84
C LYS A 51 4.79 -9.61 4.38
N LEU A 52 4.85 -8.67 5.32
CA LEU A 52 4.80 -7.23 5.04
C LEU A 52 5.96 -6.85 4.12
N CYS A 53 5.66 -6.03 3.11
CA CYS A 53 6.65 -5.51 2.20
C CYS A 53 7.21 -4.17 2.69
N ASN A 54 8.53 -4.02 2.62
CA ASN A 54 9.27 -2.81 2.98
C ASN A 54 9.98 -2.16 1.77
N GLN A 55 9.69 -2.60 0.53
CA GLN A 55 10.33 -2.05 -0.66
C GLN A 55 9.79 -0.65 -1.02
N ILE A 56 8.49 -0.42 -0.83
CA ILE A 56 7.83 0.88 -0.97
C ILE A 56 6.86 1.05 0.19
N TYR A 57 6.83 2.24 0.79
CA TYR A 57 5.81 2.60 1.77
C TYR A 57 4.71 3.39 1.08
N PHE A 58 3.50 2.86 1.10
CA PHE A 58 2.31 3.63 0.74
C PHE A 58 1.87 4.43 1.96
N VAL A 59 1.40 5.65 1.73
CA VAL A 59 0.92 6.52 2.81
C VAL A 59 -0.35 7.23 2.37
N GLU A 60 -1.21 7.54 3.33
CA GLU A 60 -2.32 8.47 3.11
C GLU A 60 -1.77 9.88 2.83
N PRO A 61 -2.48 10.72 2.05
CA PRO A 61 -2.08 12.09 1.80
C PRO A 61 -1.84 12.87 3.10
N LEU A 62 -0.67 13.50 3.21
CA LEU A 62 -0.28 14.30 4.37
C LEU A 62 -0.36 15.79 4.07
N ALA A 63 -0.54 16.61 5.10
CA ALA A 63 -0.69 18.07 4.96
C ALA A 63 0.46 18.76 4.20
N TRP A 64 1.68 18.19 4.22
CA TRP A 64 2.81 18.74 3.47
C TRP A 64 2.79 18.40 1.97
N MET A 65 1.99 17.42 1.54
CA MET A 65 1.85 16.95 0.16
C MET A 65 0.87 17.81 -0.65
N LYS A 66 1.15 19.11 -0.79
CA LYS A 66 0.21 20.09 -1.35
C LYS A 66 -0.31 19.77 -2.76
N THR A 67 0.51 19.14 -3.59
CA THR A 67 0.19 18.81 -4.98
C THR A 67 -0.79 17.66 -5.10
N VAL A 68 -0.88 16.79 -4.09
CA VAL A 68 -1.67 15.56 -4.14
C VAL A 68 -3.18 15.83 -4.19
N ALA A 69 -3.62 16.94 -3.61
CA ALA A 69 -5.03 17.33 -3.59
C ALA A 69 -5.52 18.00 -4.89
N HIS A 70 -4.60 18.52 -5.72
CA HIS A 70 -4.93 19.35 -6.87
C HIS A 70 -4.50 18.74 -8.21
N SER A 71 -3.97 17.51 -8.18
CA SER A 71 -3.46 16.84 -9.38
C SER A 71 -3.78 15.35 -9.30
N GLU A 72 -4.01 14.71 -10.45
CA GLU A 72 -4.36 13.30 -10.54
C GLU A 72 -3.13 12.39 -10.43
N GLN A 73 -1.95 12.89 -10.82
CA GLN A 73 -0.67 12.20 -10.68
C GLN A 73 0.48 13.18 -10.52
N GLY A 74 1.58 12.73 -9.93
CA GLY A 74 2.76 13.57 -9.79
C GLY A 74 3.89 12.97 -8.97
N ARG A 75 4.89 13.80 -8.68
CA ARG A 75 6.06 13.48 -7.85
C ARG A 75 5.90 14.06 -6.45
N LEU A 76 6.43 13.36 -5.46
CA LEU A 76 6.55 13.85 -4.08
C LEU A 76 8.00 14.21 -3.82
N ASN A 77 8.23 15.48 -3.47
CA ASN A 77 9.56 15.99 -3.14
C ASN A 77 9.63 16.38 -1.67
N CYS A 78 10.82 16.31 -1.09
CA CYS A 78 11.06 16.76 0.27
C CYS A 78 10.78 18.27 0.39
N PRO A 79 9.94 18.73 1.33
CA PRO A 79 9.61 20.16 1.47
C PRO A 79 10.78 21.03 1.97
N LYS A 80 11.96 20.45 2.23
CA LYS A 80 13.15 21.17 2.67
C LYS A 80 14.25 21.25 1.60
N CYS A 81 14.50 20.15 0.89
CA CYS A 81 15.64 20.03 -0.02
C CYS A 81 15.24 19.62 -1.44
N ASP A 82 13.94 19.53 -1.72
CA ASP A 82 13.35 19.19 -3.02
C ASP A 82 13.78 17.83 -3.63
N SER A 83 14.54 17.03 -2.88
CA SER A 83 14.91 15.67 -3.29
C SER A 83 13.65 14.80 -3.42
N LYS A 84 13.60 13.99 -4.48
CA LYS A 84 12.48 13.08 -4.75
C LYS A 84 12.33 12.05 -3.62
N LEU A 85 11.14 12.00 -3.02
CA LEU A 85 10.73 11.01 -2.03
C LEU A 85 9.88 9.90 -2.65
N GLY A 86 9.10 10.22 -3.68
CA GLY A 86 8.19 9.26 -4.29
C GLY A 86 7.32 9.86 -5.40
N SER A 87 6.17 9.25 -5.62
CA SER A 87 5.16 9.65 -6.60
C SER A 87 3.76 9.22 -6.14
N PHE A 88 2.74 9.80 -6.75
CA PHE A 88 1.33 9.46 -6.53
C PHE A 88 0.59 9.37 -7.87
N SER A 89 -0.46 8.55 -7.93
CA SER A 89 -1.40 8.47 -9.04
C SER A 89 -2.77 8.00 -8.54
N TRP A 90 -3.79 8.83 -8.76
CA TRP A 90 -5.19 8.57 -8.44
C TRP A 90 -5.93 7.83 -9.57
N ILE A 91 -5.38 7.84 -10.79
CA ILE A 91 -5.99 7.19 -11.95
C ILE A 91 -5.58 5.72 -12.05
N MET A 92 -4.27 5.46 -11.97
CA MET A 92 -3.72 4.12 -12.21
C MET A 92 -3.39 3.35 -10.93
N GLY A 93 -3.43 4.02 -9.77
CA GLY A 93 -2.86 3.52 -8.53
C GLY A 93 -1.34 3.43 -8.59
N CYS A 94 -0.72 2.98 -7.50
CA CYS A 94 0.72 2.84 -7.37
C CYS A 94 1.11 1.36 -7.24
N GLN A 95 2.19 0.98 -7.93
CA GLN A 95 2.70 -0.39 -7.95
C GLN A 95 3.99 -0.50 -7.13
N CYS A 96 4.06 -1.52 -6.28
CA CYS A 96 5.26 -1.89 -5.57
C CYS A 96 6.06 -2.93 -6.38
N PRO A 97 7.40 -2.89 -6.39
CA PRO A 97 8.23 -3.93 -6.98
C PRO A 97 7.94 -5.34 -6.47
N CYS A 98 7.31 -5.48 -5.31
CA CYS A 98 6.88 -6.76 -4.76
C CYS A 98 5.66 -7.36 -5.51
N GLY A 99 5.11 -6.67 -6.50
CA GLY A 99 3.92 -7.08 -7.26
C GLY A 99 2.59 -6.53 -6.72
N SER A 100 2.61 -5.89 -5.56
CA SER A 100 1.39 -5.35 -4.94
C SER A 100 1.00 -4.01 -5.54
N LYS A 101 -0.30 -3.78 -5.64
CA LYS A 101 -0.89 -2.56 -6.18
C LYS A 101 -1.85 -1.94 -5.17
N VAL A 102 -1.67 -0.65 -4.90
CA VAL A 102 -2.57 0.16 -4.06
C VAL A 102 -3.26 1.20 -4.93
N ALA A 103 -4.58 1.26 -4.85
CA ALA A 103 -5.45 2.19 -5.55
C ALA A 103 -6.50 2.74 -4.58
#